data_AF-A0A7S2BYG2-F1
#
_entry.id   AF-A0A7S2BYG2-F1
#
_cell.length_a   1.000
_cell.length_b   1.000
_cell.length_c   1.000
_cell.angle_alpha   90.00
_cell.angle_beta   90.00
_cell.angle_gamma   90.00
#
_symmetry.space_group_name_H-M   'P 1'
#
loop_
_entity.id
_entity.type
_entity.pdbx_description
1 polymer ?
#
loop_
_entity_poly.entity_id
_entity_poly.type
_entity_poly.pdbx_seq_one_letter_code
_entity_poly.pdbx_strand_id
1 'polypeptide(L)'
;NGWEDCCWAYMDVYLELAEGEGTFKQKHFEEYPELPLTYKKMVGWMCKGFYITCTEMSDMCNGFAYAEENDRWKSWESSDEYLDVLTLRGRAGSQAMSISKC
;
A
#
# COMPACT_ATOMS: atom_id res chain seq x y z
N ASN A 1 -1.27 -21.05 10.09
CA ASN A 1 -0.50 -20.22 9.14
C ASN A 1 -0.14 -18.94 9.85
N GLY A 2 1.14 -18.62 10.01
CA GLY A 2 1.60 -17.41 10.72
C GLY A 2 1.47 -16.12 9.90
N TRP A 3 0.45 -16.05 9.04
CA TRP A 3 0.26 -14.93 8.12
C TRP A 3 -0.41 -13.74 8.81
N GLU A 4 -1.38 -14.01 9.69
CA GLU A 4 -2.03 -13.01 10.55
C GLU A 4 -1.02 -12.23 11.40
N ASP A 5 -0.19 -12.95 12.17
CA ASP A 5 0.86 -12.34 13.01
C ASP A 5 1.85 -11.51 12.19
N CYS A 6 2.20 -11.97 10.98
CA CYS A 6 3.03 -11.20 10.05
C CYS A 6 2.32 -9.91 9.61
N CYS A 7 1.03 -9.96 9.28
CA CYS A 7 0.26 -8.79 8.88
C CYS A 7 0.17 -7.76 10.02
N TRP A 8 -0.07 -8.18 11.26
CA TRP A 8 -0.04 -7.28 12.42
C TRP A 8 1.34 -6.64 12.60
N ALA A 9 2.41 -7.41 12.53
CA ALA A 9 3.76 -6.87 12.65
C ALA A 9 4.09 -5.86 11.53
N TYR A 10 3.65 -6.11 10.30
CA TYR A 10 3.87 -5.17 9.20
C TYR A 10 3.03 -3.89 9.34
N MET A 11 1.81 -3.99 9.85
CA MET A 11 0.97 -2.83 10.16
C MET A 11 1.72 -1.86 11.10
N ASP A 12 2.21 -2.39 12.23
CA ASP A 12 2.95 -1.59 13.22
C ASP A 12 4.21 -0.95 12.62
N VAL A 13 4.99 -1.70 11.84
CA VAL A 13 6.18 -1.18 11.15
C VAL A 13 5.84 -0.03 10.20
N TYR A 14 4.76 -0.13 9.44
CA TYR A 14 4.36 0.94 8.53
C TYR A 14 3.87 2.19 9.27
N LEU A 15 3.17 2.04 10.40
CA LEU A 15 2.80 3.16 11.26
C LEU A 15 4.03 3.85 11.85
N GLU A 16 4.98 3.08 12.39
CA GLU A 16 6.24 3.62 12.91
C GLU A 16 7.02 4.40 11.84
N LEU A 17 7.07 3.89 10.61
CA LEU A 17 7.70 4.57 9.48
C LEU A 17 6.98 5.88 9.12
N ALA A 18 5.64 5.89 9.15
CA ALA A 18 4.85 7.09 8.88
C ALA A 18 5.09 8.16 9.96
N GLU A 19 5.13 7.78 11.24
CA GLU A 19 5.41 8.70 12.34
C GLU A 19 6.85 9.24 12.30
N GLY A 20 7.81 8.39 11.95
CA GLY A 20 9.22 8.76 11.81
C GLY A 20 9.48 9.81 10.72
N GLU A 21 8.62 9.88 9.70
CA GLU A 21 8.71 10.84 8.60
C GLU A 21 8.68 12.29 9.10
N GLY A 22 7.73 12.62 9.99
CA GLY A 22 7.58 13.98 10.52
C GLY A 22 8.85 14.46 11.25
N THR A 23 9.47 13.57 12.02
CA THR A 23 10.72 13.83 12.74
C THR A 23 11.88 14.00 11.77
N PHE A 24 11.98 13.16 10.74
CA PHE A 24 12.99 13.27 9.69
C PHE A 24 12.91 14.63 8.98
N LYS A 25 11.72 15.00 8.51
CA LYS A 25 11.51 16.26 7.77
C LYS A 25 11.87 17.48 8.59
N GLN A 26 11.45 17.52 9.87
CA GLN A 26 11.78 18.61 10.77
C GLN A 26 13.29 18.72 10.95
N LYS A 27 13.95 17.62 11.33
CA LYS A 27 15.40 17.56 11.55
C LYS A 27 16.18 17.97 10.30
N HIS A 28 15.77 17.48 9.12
CA HIS A 28 16.42 17.82 7.85
C HIS A 28 16.37 19.33 7.55
N PHE A 29 15.26 20.02 7.86
CA PHE A 29 15.16 21.46 7.63
C PHE A 29 15.84 22.31 8.71
N GLU A 30 16.00 21.78 9.93
CA GLU A 30 16.79 22.39 11.00
C GLU A 30 18.30 22.27 10.73
N GLU A 31 18.77 21.13 10.22
CA GLU A 31 20.18 20.90 9.89
C GLU A 31 20.65 21.69 8.67
N TYR A 32 19.76 21.96 7.71
CA TYR A 32 20.07 22.65 6.46
C TYR A 32 19.17 23.88 6.22
N PRO A 33 19.27 24.92 7.06
CA PRO A 33 18.41 26.09 6.98
C PRO A 33 18.59 26.89 5.68
N GLU A 34 19.77 26.83 5.06
CA GLU A 34 20.13 27.53 3.82
C GLU A 34 19.57 26.90 2.54
N LEU A 35 18.94 25.72 2.62
CA LEU A 35 18.37 25.08 1.44
C LEU A 35 17.34 25.98 0.74
N PRO A 36 17.36 26.06 -0.60
CA PRO A 36 16.38 26.82 -1.35
C PRO A 36 14.96 26.38 -1.01
N LEU A 37 14.04 27.36 -0.94
CA LEU A 37 12.63 27.09 -0.64
C LEU A 37 12.01 26.04 -1.57
N THR A 38 12.39 26.05 -2.86
CA THR A 38 11.94 25.06 -3.85
C THR A 38 12.35 23.64 -3.47
N TYR A 39 13.56 23.46 -2.96
CA TYR A 39 14.05 22.16 -2.51
C TYR A 39 13.30 21.70 -1.26
N LYS A 40 13.12 22.58 -0.25
CA LYS A 40 12.34 22.27 0.95
C LYS A 40 10.89 21.89 0.61
N LYS A 41 10.28 22.55 -0.37
CA LYS A 41 8.96 22.16 -0.88
C LYS A 41 9.00 20.75 -1.46
N MET A 42 9.92 20.46 -2.38
CA MET A 42 10.06 19.13 -2.99
C MET A 42 10.20 18.03 -1.93
N VAL A 43 11.11 18.21 -0.97
CA VAL A 43 11.27 17.27 0.16
C VAL A 43 9.95 17.12 0.92
N GLY A 44 9.29 18.23 1.26
CA GLY A 44 8.00 18.19 1.96
C GLY A 44 6.89 17.43 1.21
N TRP A 45 6.89 17.44 -0.12
CA TRP A 45 5.97 16.64 -0.94
C TRP A 45 6.32 15.16 -0.94
N MET A 46 7.61 14.80 -1.06
CA MET A 46 8.05 13.40 -1.00
C MET A 46 7.75 12.77 0.36
N CYS A 47 8.10 13.49 1.42
CA CYS A 47 7.72 13.23 2.80
C CYS A 47 6.23 12.92 2.97
N LYS A 48 5.36 13.83 2.49
CA LYS A 48 3.91 13.62 2.51
C LYS A 48 3.47 12.38 1.75
N GLY A 49 4.06 12.12 0.57
CA GLY A 49 3.77 10.93 -0.22
C GLY A 49 4.12 9.64 0.53
N PHE A 50 5.31 9.61 1.14
CA PHE A 50 5.78 8.48 1.94
C PHE A 50 4.85 8.20 3.14
N TYR A 51 4.47 9.24 3.88
CA TYR A 51 3.50 9.13 4.98
C TYR A 51 2.18 8.47 4.54
N ILE A 52 1.62 8.93 3.42
CA ILE A 52 0.36 8.39 2.87
C ILE A 52 0.54 6.92 2.51
N THR A 53 1.59 6.59 1.76
CA THR A 53 1.84 5.20 1.34
C THR A 53 2.01 4.27 2.55
N CYS A 54 2.77 4.66 3.56
CA CYS A 54 2.92 3.84 4.76
C CYS A 54 1.59 3.65 5.51
N THR A 55 0.78 4.71 5.64
CA THR A 55 -0.55 4.60 6.25
C THR A 55 -1.46 3.64 5.48
N GLU A 56 -1.50 3.75 4.15
CA GLU A 56 -2.29 2.86 3.29
C GLU A 56 -1.82 1.39 3.38
N MET A 57 -0.50 1.15 3.44
CA MET A 57 0.06 -0.19 3.62
C MET A 57 -0.31 -0.78 4.98
N SER A 58 -0.25 0.04 6.04
CA SER A 58 -0.72 -0.34 7.38
C SER A 58 -2.19 -0.76 7.36
N ASP A 59 -3.05 0.05 6.76
CA ASP A 59 -4.49 -0.23 6.68
C ASP A 59 -4.79 -1.54 5.92
N MET A 60 -4.05 -1.81 4.83
CA MET A 60 -4.16 -3.09 4.12
C MET A 60 -3.73 -4.26 4.98
N CYS A 61 -2.61 -4.16 5.69
CA CYS A 61 -2.12 -5.18 6.60
C CYS A 61 -3.14 -5.48 7.72
N ASN A 62 -3.73 -4.44 8.32
CA ASN A 62 -4.81 -4.57 9.30
C ASN A 62 -6.03 -5.30 8.71
N GLY A 63 -6.47 -4.89 7.51
CA GLY A 63 -7.58 -5.53 6.81
C GLY A 63 -7.35 -7.02 6.54
N PHE A 64 -6.13 -7.40 6.15
CA PHE A 64 -5.74 -8.79 5.92
C PHE A 64 -5.68 -9.61 7.21
N ALA A 65 -5.11 -9.05 8.28
CA ALA A 65 -5.05 -9.73 9.56
C ALA A 65 -6.47 -9.98 10.11
N TYR A 66 -7.33 -8.96 10.06
CA TYR A 66 -8.73 -9.07 10.46
C TYR A 66 -9.51 -10.10 9.63
N ALA A 67 -9.27 -10.15 8.31
CA ALA A 67 -9.90 -11.12 7.43
C ALA A 67 -9.46 -12.55 7.74
N GLU A 68 -8.18 -12.77 8.09
CA GLU A 68 -7.62 -14.08 8.46
C GLU A 68 -8.18 -14.54 9.81
N GLU A 69 -8.13 -13.68 10.84
CA GLU A 69 -8.64 -13.96 12.19
C GLU A 69 -10.12 -14.36 12.16
N ASN A 70 -10.91 -13.70 11.31
CA ASN A 70 -12.35 -13.89 11.22
C ASN A 70 -12.77 -14.90 10.14
N ASP A 71 -11.82 -15.62 9.52
CA ASP A 71 -12.09 -16.61 8.46
C ASP A 71 -12.85 -16.03 7.24
N ARG A 72 -12.83 -14.69 7.08
CA ARG A 72 -13.64 -13.94 6.10
C ARG A 72 -13.18 -14.13 4.67
N TRP A 73 -11.98 -14.63 4.46
CA TRP A 73 -11.50 -15.06 3.15
C TRP A 73 -12.44 -16.05 2.47
N LYS A 74 -13.07 -16.95 3.26
CA LYS A 74 -14.06 -17.90 2.76
C LYS A 74 -15.33 -17.22 2.23
N SER A 75 -15.66 -16.03 2.73
CA SER A 75 -16.80 -15.23 2.23
C SER A 75 -16.46 -14.43 0.97
N TRP A 76 -15.19 -14.05 0.80
CA TRP A 76 -14.67 -13.41 -0.41
C TRP A 76 -14.58 -14.37 -1.59
N GLU A 77 -14.16 -15.61 -1.36
CA GLU A 77 -14.11 -16.66 -2.39
C GLU A 77 -15.51 -16.99 -2.97
N SER A 78 -16.56 -16.78 -2.17
CA SER A 78 -17.96 -16.90 -2.57
C SER A 78 -18.64 -15.58 -2.96
N SER A 79 -17.91 -14.45 -2.94
CA SER A 79 -18.47 -13.14 -3.28
C SER A 79 -18.49 -12.95 -4.80
N ASP A 80 -19.65 -12.62 -5.35
CA ASP A 80 -19.83 -12.32 -6.78
C ASP A 80 -18.86 -11.23 -7.26
N GLU A 81 -18.42 -10.31 -6.38
CA GLU A 81 -17.43 -9.27 -6.70
C GLU A 81 -16.03 -9.84 -6.99
N TYR A 82 -15.60 -10.90 -6.30
CA TYR A 82 -14.31 -11.55 -6.56
C TYR A 82 -14.32 -12.26 -7.91
N LEU A 83 -15.42 -12.96 -8.23
CA LEU A 83 -15.63 -13.58 -9.53
C LEU A 83 -15.69 -12.54 -10.66
N ASP A 84 -16.29 -11.37 -10.44
CA ASP A 84 -16.33 -10.29 -11.43
C ASP A 84 -14.95 -9.68 -11.70
N VAL A 85 -14.12 -9.46 -10.66
CA VAL A 85 -12.73 -9.01 -10.82
C VAL A 85 -11.89 -10.03 -11.58
N LEU A 86 -12.04 -11.33 -11.29
CA LEU A 86 -11.38 -12.39 -12.05
C LEU A 86 -11.88 -12.49 -13.49
N THR A 87 -13.18 -12.31 -13.71
CA THR A 87 -13.81 -12.36 -15.05
C THR A 87 -13.40 -11.18 -15.92
N LEU A 88 -13.27 -9.98 -15.34
CA LEU A 88 -12.72 -8.80 -16.01
C LEU A 88 -11.27 -9.01 -16.43
N ARG A 89 -10.45 -9.65 -15.58
CA ARG A 89 -9.05 -10.00 -15.90
C ARG A 89 -8.94 -11.09 -16.96
N GLY A 90 -9.86 -12.06 -16.97
CA GLY A 90 -9.96 -13.09 -18.00
C GLY A 90 -10.34 -12.53 -19.38
N ARG A 91 -11.27 -11.56 -19.43
CA ARG A 91 -11.67 -10.89 -20.68
C ARG A 91 -10.59 -9.99 -21.26
N ALA A 92 -9.80 -9.31 -20.42
CA ALA A 92 -8.65 -8.54 -20.87
C ALA A 92 -7.52 -9.42 -21.46
N GLY A 93 -7.38 -10.67 -20.99
CA GLY A 93 -6.44 -11.66 -21.54
C GLY A 93 -6.90 -12.30 -22.85
N SER A 94 -8.20 -12.40 -23.11
CA SER A 94 -8.74 -13.03 -24.34
C SER A 94 -8.75 -12.11 -25.57
N GLN A 95 -8.58 -10.79 -25.44
CA GLN A 95 -8.47 -9.89 -26.59
C GLN A 95 -7.06 -9.80 -27.21
N ALA A 96 -6.03 -10.42 -26.61
CA ALA A 96 -4.64 -10.31 -27.08
C ALA A 96 -4.11 -11.51 -27.89
N MET A 97 -4.91 -12.55 -28.18
CA MET A 97 -4.47 -13.68 -29.02
C MET A 97 -5.43 -13.96 -30.18
N SER A 98 -5.45 -13.05 -31.15
CA SER A 98 -5.91 -13.33 -32.50
C SER A 98 -5.10 -12.48 -33.49
N ILE A 99 -3.79 -12.74 -33.57
CA ILE A 99 -3.02 -12.46 -34.78
C ILE A 99 -2.63 -13.82 -35.32
N SER A 100 -3.47 -14.33 -36.23
CA SER A 100 -3.17 -15.49 -37.05
C SER A 100 -1.89 -15.24 -37.85
N LYS A 101 -1.02 -16.24 -37.84
CA LYS A 101 0.17 -16.34 -38.69
C LYS A 101 -0.22 -16.29 -40.18
N CYS A 102 0.74 -15.87 -41.01
CA CYS A 102 0.74 -15.93 -42.47
C CYS A 102 0.18 -17.24 -43.03
#